data_AF-V3ZUV0-F1
#
_entry.id   AF-V3ZUV0-F1
#
_cell.length_a   1.000
_cell.length_b   1.000
_cell.length_c   1.000
_cell.angle_alpha   90.00
_cell.angle_beta   90.00
_cell.angle_gamma   90.00
#
_symmetry.space_group_name_H-M   'P 1'
#
loop_
_entity.id
_entity.type
_entity.pdbx_description
1 polymer ?
#
loop_
_entity_poly.entity_id
_entity_poly.type
_entity_poly.pdbx_seq_one_letter_code
_entity_poly.pdbx_strand_id
1 'polypeptide(L)'
;MSDLDSEYPRAESGRPFLPEEEKEFVKLFNKQKFRPRTAILTVWFDYPKNMFFQPIPAKDKITFTNKEGKKETGNKIRFRNGFCHDVLTSVDIQEIVKAGGRIIRILDDLRNKYKREGNIVGSNCMKLLGNSLYGKSIQKDIFTTRHLWNEATLQANFDSRIKTYEKINDTQYIVETEIEEKEITTEDSKSTRLTPSHLGSFVLSHSKKIMNNFIHVINGFYKPEIYYTDTDSLYISSKNWKKLNRAGLVSEKDYCKGKNDYGDGGIIFGLYLAPKVKYNIVLTSDGVLKENV
;
A
#
# COMPACT_ATOMS: atom_id res chain seq x y z
N MET A 1 14.12 -3.50 -26.03
CA MET A 1 14.50 -4.87 -25.60
C MET A 1 13.23 -5.62 -25.26
N SER A 2 12.64 -6.32 -26.23
CA SER A 2 11.44 -7.14 -26.01
C SER A 2 11.85 -8.61 -26.10
N ASP A 3 11.63 -9.35 -25.02
CA ASP A 3 11.90 -10.79 -24.96
C ASP A 3 10.88 -11.52 -25.87
N LEU A 4 11.36 -12.35 -26.79
CA LEU A 4 10.53 -13.10 -27.74
C LEU A 4 9.66 -14.15 -27.04
N ASP A 5 10.12 -14.66 -25.88
CA ASP A 5 9.39 -15.57 -25.00
C ASP A 5 8.90 -14.83 -23.74
N SER A 6 7.81 -14.08 -23.91
CA SER A 6 7.14 -13.44 -22.78
C SER A 6 6.35 -14.47 -21.96
N GLU A 7 6.79 -14.76 -20.73
CA GLU A 7 6.07 -15.59 -19.76
C GLU A 7 4.68 -15.01 -19.41
N TYR A 8 4.44 -13.73 -19.70
CA TYR A 8 3.14 -13.08 -19.58
C TYR A 8 2.55 -12.69 -20.94
N PRO A 9 1.22 -12.69 -21.10
CA PRO A 9 0.58 -12.00 -22.20
C PRO A 9 1.07 -10.55 -22.24
N ARG A 10 1.43 -10.06 -23.43
CA ARG A 10 1.85 -8.66 -23.59
C ARG A 10 0.75 -7.75 -23.08
N ALA A 11 1.09 -6.63 -22.44
CA ALA A 11 0.10 -5.64 -22.03
C ALA A 11 -0.77 -5.18 -23.23
N GLU A 12 -0.17 -5.13 -24.42
CA GLU A 12 -0.80 -4.87 -25.72
C GLU A 12 -1.84 -5.93 -26.12
N SER A 13 -1.69 -7.17 -25.62
CA SER A 13 -2.59 -8.29 -25.93
C SER A 13 -3.85 -8.32 -25.06
N GLY A 14 -3.84 -7.67 -23.88
CA GLY A 14 -5.00 -7.36 -23.03
C GLY A 14 -6.14 -8.38 -22.99
N ARG A 15 -5.81 -9.68 -23.09
CA ARG A 15 -6.76 -10.78 -23.24
C ARG A 15 -6.78 -11.59 -21.96
N PRO A 16 -7.96 -12.10 -21.56
CA PRO A 16 -8.05 -13.02 -20.43
C PRO A 16 -7.15 -14.22 -20.64
N PHE A 17 -6.56 -14.68 -19.52
CA PHE A 17 -5.95 -16.00 -19.46
C PHE A 17 -7.00 -17.05 -19.84
N LEU A 18 -6.59 -17.98 -20.70
CA LEU A 18 -7.34 -19.21 -20.89
C LEU A 18 -7.36 -19.99 -19.56
N PRO A 19 -8.40 -20.78 -19.28
CA PRO A 19 -8.47 -21.59 -18.05
C PRO A 19 -7.23 -22.48 -17.83
N GLU A 20 -6.61 -22.96 -18.91
CA GLU A 20 -5.39 -23.75 -18.91
C GLU A 20 -4.16 -22.91 -18.53
N GLU A 21 -4.06 -21.70 -19.08
CA GLU A 21 -3.01 -20.72 -18.76
C GLU A 21 -3.11 -20.29 -17.28
N GLU A 22 -4.32 -19.98 -16.79
CA GLU A 22 -4.53 -19.61 -15.39
C GLU A 22 -4.08 -20.73 -14.44
N LYS A 23 -4.46 -22.00 -14.73
CA LYS A 23 -4.02 -23.16 -13.94
C LYS A 23 -2.49 -23.28 -13.92
N GLU A 24 -1.84 -23.02 -15.05
CA GLU A 24 -0.38 -23.04 -15.14
C GLU A 24 0.24 -21.91 -14.31
N PHE A 25 -0.23 -20.68 -14.43
CA PHE A 25 0.25 -19.55 -13.63
C PHE A 25 0.04 -19.79 -12.14
N VAL A 26 -1.15 -20.18 -11.71
CA VAL A 26 -1.44 -20.51 -10.30
C VAL A 26 -0.47 -21.58 -9.79
N LYS A 27 -0.19 -22.60 -10.60
CA LYS A 27 0.79 -23.65 -10.28
C LYS A 27 2.22 -23.09 -10.19
N LEU A 28 2.63 -22.21 -11.09
CA LEU A 28 3.95 -21.58 -11.09
C LEU A 28 4.17 -20.67 -9.87
N PHE A 29 3.19 -19.82 -9.55
CA PHE A 29 3.22 -18.93 -8.38
C PHE A 29 3.31 -19.74 -7.08
N ASN A 30 2.43 -20.73 -6.89
CA ASN A 30 2.45 -21.57 -5.69
C ASN A 30 3.73 -22.42 -5.55
N LYS A 31 4.36 -22.78 -6.68
CA LYS A 31 5.66 -23.49 -6.66
C LYS A 31 6.87 -22.56 -6.48
N GLN A 32 6.66 -21.25 -6.46
CA GLN A 32 7.72 -20.23 -6.51
C GLN A 32 8.73 -20.45 -7.66
N LYS A 33 8.30 -21.08 -8.76
CA LYS A 33 9.13 -21.30 -9.95
C LYS A 33 9.04 -20.17 -10.97
N PHE A 34 8.26 -19.15 -10.66
CA PHE A 34 7.99 -18.02 -11.51
C PHE A 34 9.16 -17.03 -11.52
N ARG A 35 9.64 -16.60 -12.70
CA ARG A 35 10.69 -15.57 -12.76
C ARG A 35 10.11 -14.22 -12.32
N PRO A 36 10.77 -13.43 -11.47
CA PRO A 36 10.25 -12.14 -11.04
C PRO A 36 10.27 -11.13 -12.20
N ARG A 37 9.30 -11.23 -13.11
CA ARG A 37 8.95 -10.21 -14.10
C ARG A 37 7.87 -9.30 -13.52
N THR A 38 7.86 -8.05 -13.97
CA THR A 38 7.01 -6.97 -13.47
C THR A 38 5.55 -7.19 -13.90
N ALA A 39 4.68 -7.65 -12.99
CA ALA A 39 3.24 -7.77 -13.26
C ALA A 39 2.41 -7.27 -12.06
N ILE A 40 1.23 -6.72 -12.35
CA ILE A 40 0.22 -6.34 -11.36
C ILE A 40 -1.04 -7.13 -11.73
N LEU A 41 -1.54 -7.93 -10.78
CA LEU A 41 -2.59 -8.91 -11.04
C LEU A 41 -3.65 -8.83 -9.95
N THR A 42 -4.90 -9.06 -10.31
CA THR A 42 -5.97 -9.29 -9.34
C THR A 42 -5.92 -10.75 -8.91
N VAL A 43 -5.84 -11.02 -7.60
CA VAL A 43 -5.53 -12.36 -7.09
C VAL A 43 -6.47 -12.74 -5.96
N TRP A 44 -6.95 -13.99 -5.98
CA TRP A 44 -7.56 -14.64 -4.83
C TRP A 44 -6.53 -15.52 -4.16
N PHE A 45 -6.40 -15.39 -2.85
CA PHE A 45 -5.43 -16.15 -2.07
C PHE A 45 -5.94 -16.42 -0.67
N ASP A 46 -5.41 -17.46 -0.04
CA ASP A 46 -5.68 -17.81 1.35
C ASP A 46 -4.41 -17.63 2.18
N TYR A 47 -4.53 -16.95 3.32
CA TYR A 47 -3.53 -17.04 4.38
C TYR A 47 -3.83 -18.20 5.34
N PRO A 48 -2.80 -18.87 5.89
CA PRO A 48 -2.98 -19.88 6.93
C PRO A 48 -3.74 -19.33 8.13
N LYS A 49 -4.66 -20.13 8.70
CA LYS A 49 -5.49 -19.73 9.83
C LYS A 49 -4.70 -19.42 11.10
N ASN A 50 -3.52 -20.03 11.24
CA ASN A 50 -2.60 -19.86 12.37
C ASN A 50 -1.53 -18.78 12.13
N MET A 51 -1.63 -18.01 11.04
CA MET A 51 -0.70 -16.91 10.78
C MET A 51 -0.96 -15.78 11.78
N PHE A 52 0.08 -15.38 12.50
CA PHE A 52 0.06 -14.28 13.47
C PHE A 52 0.29 -12.93 12.78
N PHE A 53 1.27 -12.85 11.89
CA PHE A 53 1.63 -11.64 11.16
C PHE A 53 1.55 -11.91 9.66
N GLN A 54 0.96 -11.00 8.88
CA GLN A 54 0.81 -11.19 7.44
C GLN A 54 1.87 -10.41 6.68
N PRO A 55 2.44 -10.99 5.60
CA PRO A 55 3.44 -10.30 4.79
C PRO A 55 2.86 -9.07 4.07
N ILE A 56 1.55 -9.07 3.83
CA ILE A 56 0.83 -7.97 3.18
C ILE A 56 -0.44 -7.72 3.98
N PRO A 57 -0.44 -6.73 4.88
CA PRO A 57 -1.61 -6.44 5.68
C PRO A 57 -2.66 -5.67 4.86
N ALA A 58 -3.93 -5.99 5.08
CA ALA A 58 -5.04 -5.27 4.45
C ALA A 58 -5.20 -3.90 5.10
N LYS A 59 -5.48 -2.87 4.29
CA LYS A 59 -5.77 -1.52 4.77
C LYS A 59 -7.23 -1.19 4.48
N ASP A 60 -8.05 -1.26 5.53
CA ASP A 60 -9.47 -1.03 5.42
C ASP A 60 -9.81 0.42 5.73
N LYS A 61 -10.64 1.05 4.90
CA LYS A 61 -11.32 2.29 5.28
C LYS A 61 -12.36 1.96 6.34
N ILE A 62 -12.30 2.66 7.45
CA ILE A 62 -13.29 2.54 8.53
C ILE A 62 -13.94 3.90 8.74
N THR A 63 -15.24 3.90 8.98
CA THR A 63 -15.99 5.08 9.39
C THR A 63 -16.33 4.91 10.87
N PHE A 64 -16.03 5.91 11.68
CA PHE A 64 -16.33 5.91 13.11
C PHE A 64 -16.90 7.26 13.53
N THR A 65 -17.66 7.28 14.61
CA THR A 65 -18.17 8.52 15.20
C THR A 65 -17.22 8.95 16.30
N ASN A 66 -16.71 10.17 16.23
CA ASN A 66 -15.85 10.73 17.27
C ASN A 66 -16.66 11.07 18.54
N LYS A 67 -15.97 11.47 19.62
CA LYS A 67 -16.60 11.83 20.90
C LYS A 67 -17.59 13.01 20.79
N GLU A 68 -17.45 13.84 19.75
CA GLU A 68 -18.33 14.99 19.44
C GLU A 68 -19.55 14.60 18.57
N GLY A 69 -19.72 13.32 18.23
CA GLY A 69 -20.83 12.87 17.39
C GLY A 69 -20.60 13.03 15.88
N LYS A 70 -19.42 13.48 15.43
CA LYS A 70 -19.09 13.62 14.01
C LYS A 70 -18.59 12.30 13.42
N LYS A 71 -19.06 11.97 12.21
CA LYS A 71 -18.55 10.81 11.45
C LYS A 71 -17.22 11.17 10.80
N GLU A 72 -16.19 10.42 11.15
CA GLU A 72 -14.85 10.51 10.58
C GLU A 72 -14.51 9.23 9.83
N THR A 73 -13.64 9.34 8.81
CA THR A 73 -13.13 8.19 8.07
C THR A 73 -11.64 8.04 8.35
N GLY A 74 -11.25 6.88 8.88
CA GLY A 74 -9.86 6.50 9.11
C GLY A 74 -9.45 5.29 8.27
N ASN A 75 -8.18 4.95 8.33
CA ASN A 75 -7.68 3.68 7.80
C ASN A 75 -7.26 2.79 8.96
N LYS A 76 -7.72 1.54 8.96
CA LYS A 76 -7.32 0.52 9.93
C LYS A 76 -6.57 -0.58 9.20
N ILE A 77 -5.37 -0.87 9.68
CA ILE A 77 -4.65 -2.07 9.27
C ILE A 77 -5.36 -3.26 9.91
N ARG A 78 -5.77 -4.24 9.09
CA ARG A 78 -6.38 -5.49 9.57
C ARG A 78 -5.56 -6.67 9.12
N PHE A 79 -5.37 -7.59 10.07
CA PHE A 79 -4.87 -8.90 9.75
C PHE A 79 -6.04 -9.82 9.37
N ARG A 80 -6.05 -10.34 8.14
CA ARG A 80 -7.05 -11.28 7.64
C ARG A 80 -6.44 -12.65 7.37
N ASN A 81 -6.83 -13.66 8.14
CA ASN A 81 -6.48 -15.04 7.83
C ASN A 81 -7.59 -15.68 6.98
N GLY A 82 -7.24 -16.71 6.21
CA GLY A 82 -8.15 -17.32 5.22
C GLY A 82 -8.28 -16.43 3.98
N PHE A 83 -9.48 -16.44 3.40
CA PHE A 83 -9.70 -15.94 2.04
C PHE A 83 -9.54 -14.43 1.92
N CYS A 84 -8.73 -14.03 0.95
CA CYS A 84 -8.43 -12.66 0.59
C CYS A 84 -8.52 -12.48 -0.94
N HIS A 85 -8.83 -11.25 -1.35
CA HIS A 85 -8.82 -10.83 -2.75
C HIS A 85 -8.27 -9.41 -2.82
N ASP A 86 -7.23 -9.22 -3.64
CA ASP A 86 -6.57 -7.91 -3.79
C ASP A 86 -5.86 -7.78 -5.15
N VAL A 87 -5.46 -6.57 -5.50
CA VAL A 87 -4.63 -6.25 -6.66
C VAL A 87 -3.18 -6.13 -6.20
N LEU A 88 -2.35 -7.10 -6.59
CA LEU A 88 -1.00 -7.29 -6.05
C LEU A 88 0.06 -7.31 -7.14
N THR A 89 1.26 -6.85 -6.81
CA THR A 89 2.42 -7.04 -7.68
C THR A 89 2.85 -8.50 -7.69
N SER A 90 3.56 -8.94 -8.73
CA SER A 90 4.18 -10.27 -8.78
C SER A 90 5.11 -10.55 -7.60
N VAL A 91 5.77 -9.50 -7.07
CA VAL A 91 6.62 -9.58 -5.88
C VAL A 91 5.80 -9.86 -4.63
N ASP A 92 4.69 -9.13 -4.46
CA ASP A 92 3.76 -9.32 -3.35
C ASP A 92 3.18 -10.74 -3.33
N ILE A 93 2.78 -11.25 -4.50
CA ILE A 93 2.25 -12.61 -4.66
C ILE A 93 3.29 -13.66 -4.24
N GLN A 94 4.55 -13.49 -4.63
CA GLN A 94 5.64 -14.38 -4.20
C GLN A 94 5.83 -14.36 -2.69
N GLU A 95 5.78 -13.19 -2.05
CA GLU A 95 5.94 -13.08 -0.60
C GLU A 95 4.77 -13.70 0.16
N ILE A 96 3.54 -13.64 -0.38
CA ILE A 96 2.39 -14.38 0.16
C ILE A 96 2.67 -15.88 0.17
N VAL A 97 3.08 -16.43 -0.97
CA VAL A 97 3.36 -17.88 -1.10
C VAL A 97 4.51 -18.29 -0.19
N LYS A 98 5.57 -17.48 -0.12
CA LYS A 98 6.73 -17.72 0.75
C LYS A 98 6.39 -17.70 2.23
N ALA A 99 5.44 -16.86 2.64
CA ALA A 99 4.94 -16.86 4.02
C ALA A 99 4.02 -18.06 4.33
N GLY A 100 3.69 -18.90 3.34
CA GLY A 100 2.80 -20.06 3.48
C GLY A 100 1.36 -19.81 3.01
N GLY A 101 1.09 -18.65 2.41
CA GLY A 101 -0.16 -18.39 1.72
C GLY A 101 -0.30 -19.23 0.44
N ARG A 102 -1.53 -19.39 -0.03
CA ARG A 102 -1.84 -20.14 -1.24
C ARG A 102 -2.58 -19.26 -2.22
N ILE A 103 -2.07 -19.17 -3.45
CA ILE A 103 -2.78 -18.53 -4.55
C ILE A 103 -3.86 -19.48 -5.03
N ILE A 104 -5.10 -18.99 -5.05
CA ILE A 104 -6.29 -19.76 -5.44
C ILE A 104 -6.60 -19.48 -6.91
N ARG A 105 -6.61 -18.20 -7.29
CA ARG A 105 -6.94 -17.73 -8.65
C ARG A 105 -6.22 -16.43 -8.99
N ILE A 106 -5.99 -16.23 -10.27
CA ILE A 106 -5.48 -14.98 -10.83
C ILE A 106 -6.54 -14.50 -11.79
N LEU A 107 -7.27 -13.47 -11.38
CA LEU A 107 -8.36 -12.93 -12.16
C LEU A 107 -7.82 -11.90 -13.15
N ASP A 108 -8.09 -12.13 -14.43
CA ASP A 108 -8.09 -11.05 -15.42
C ASP A 108 -9.51 -10.47 -15.53
N ASP A 109 -9.73 -9.50 -14.66
CA ASP A 109 -10.67 -8.38 -14.66
C ASP A 109 -12.18 -8.62 -14.91
N LEU A 110 -13.00 -8.05 -14.01
CA LEU A 110 -14.48 -8.04 -14.02
C LEU A 110 -15.09 -7.57 -15.36
N ARG A 111 -14.31 -6.88 -16.19
CA ARG A 111 -14.66 -6.49 -17.56
C ARG A 111 -15.25 -7.63 -18.38
N ASN A 112 -14.76 -8.86 -18.20
CA ASN A 112 -15.22 -10.03 -18.95
C ASN A 112 -16.52 -10.66 -18.40
N LYS A 113 -16.95 -10.29 -17.18
CA LYS A 113 -18.28 -10.62 -16.65
C LYS A 113 -19.35 -9.75 -17.32
N TYR A 114 -19.16 -8.43 -17.31
CA TYR A 114 -20.10 -7.49 -17.93
C TYR A 114 -20.20 -7.62 -19.46
N LYS A 115 -19.12 -8.01 -20.14
CA LYS A 115 -19.16 -8.38 -21.56
C LYS A 115 -20.02 -9.62 -21.83
N ARG A 116 -19.95 -10.64 -20.95
CA ARG A 116 -20.78 -11.85 -21.06
C ARG A 116 -22.24 -11.61 -20.71
N GLU A 117 -22.51 -10.65 -19.82
CA GLU A 117 -23.86 -10.24 -19.42
C GLU A 117 -24.50 -9.22 -20.40
N GLY A 118 -23.82 -8.84 -21.50
CA GLY A 118 -24.33 -7.86 -22.47
C GLY A 118 -24.47 -6.44 -21.91
N ASN A 119 -23.90 -6.16 -20.74
CA ASN A 119 -24.01 -4.87 -20.08
C ASN A 119 -22.98 -3.88 -20.66
N ILE A 120 -23.40 -3.21 -21.73
CA ILE A 120 -22.59 -2.25 -22.50
C ILE A 120 -22.14 -1.07 -21.61
N VAL A 121 -23.00 -0.59 -20.71
CA VAL A 121 -22.69 0.53 -19.81
C VAL A 121 -21.66 0.11 -18.76
N GLY A 122 -21.82 -1.04 -18.12
CA GLY A 122 -20.84 -1.60 -17.18
C GLY A 122 -19.50 -1.92 -17.85
N SER A 123 -19.53 -2.42 -19.09
CA SER A 123 -18.31 -2.69 -19.86
C SER A 123 -17.56 -1.41 -20.24
N ASN A 124 -18.28 -0.37 -20.67
CA ASN A 124 -17.70 0.93 -21.00
C ASN A 124 -17.22 1.68 -19.75
N CYS A 125 -17.95 1.59 -18.64
CA CYS A 125 -17.55 2.17 -17.35
C CYS A 125 -16.28 1.49 -16.81
N MET A 126 -16.15 0.16 -16.93
CA MET A 126 -14.91 -0.56 -16.58
C MET A 126 -13.75 -0.29 -17.55
N LYS A 127 -14.02 -0.07 -18.84
CA LYS A 127 -13.02 0.37 -19.82
C LYS A 127 -12.52 1.78 -19.51
N LEU A 128 -13.42 2.69 -19.14
CA LEU A 128 -13.10 4.04 -18.68
C LEU A 128 -12.36 4.02 -17.34
N LEU A 129 -12.78 3.20 -16.37
CA LEU A 129 -12.09 3.02 -15.09
C LEU A 129 -10.69 2.42 -15.28
N GLY A 130 -10.52 1.40 -16.12
CA GLY A 130 -9.22 0.80 -16.43
C GLY A 130 -8.26 1.80 -17.10
N ASN A 131 -8.77 2.62 -18.02
CA ASN A 131 -8.00 3.70 -18.64
C ASN A 131 -7.75 4.89 -17.70
N SER A 132 -8.63 5.13 -16.71
CA SER A 132 -8.50 6.22 -15.72
C SER A 132 -7.64 5.84 -14.51
N LEU A 133 -7.60 4.56 -14.14
CA LEU A 133 -6.82 4.02 -13.00
C LEU A 133 -5.32 3.93 -13.30
N TYR A 134 -4.93 3.85 -14.58
CA TYR A 134 -3.52 3.82 -14.99
C TYR A 134 -2.84 5.22 -14.98
N GLY A 135 -3.58 6.29 -14.66
CA GLY A 135 -3.04 7.65 -14.49
C GLY A 135 -3.31 8.29 -13.13
N LYS A 136 -4.44 7.98 -12.46
CA LYS A 136 -4.91 8.71 -11.26
C LYS A 136 -4.72 8.03 -9.91
N SER A 137 -4.20 6.80 -9.84
CA SER A 137 -4.24 5.99 -8.59
C SER A 137 -3.36 6.48 -7.43
N ILE A 138 -2.63 7.60 -7.55
CA ILE A 138 -1.92 8.21 -6.41
C ILE A 138 -2.11 9.74 -6.34
N GLN A 139 -3.25 10.25 -6.80
CA GLN A 139 -3.70 11.60 -6.42
C GLN A 139 -5.16 11.49 -5.99
N LYS A 140 -5.48 11.97 -4.78
CA LYS A 140 -6.89 12.28 -4.50
C LYS A 140 -7.28 13.34 -5.51
N ASP A 141 -8.35 13.11 -6.26
CA ASP A 141 -8.93 14.16 -7.08
C ASP A 141 -9.16 15.39 -6.21
N ILE A 142 -8.54 16.50 -6.60
CA ILE A 142 -8.79 17.80 -6.00
C ILE A 142 -10.04 18.30 -6.69
N PHE A 143 -11.20 18.05 -6.08
CA PHE A 143 -12.48 18.56 -6.56
C PHE A 143 -12.73 20.01 -6.12
N THR A 144 -11.79 20.59 -5.35
CA THR A 144 -11.93 21.92 -4.79
C THR A 144 -10.73 22.80 -5.09
N THR A 145 -10.97 24.00 -5.59
CA THR A 145 -9.94 25.06 -5.65
C THR A 145 -10.02 25.90 -4.39
N ARG A 146 -8.86 26.34 -3.90
CA ARG A 146 -8.78 27.35 -2.84
C ARG A 146 -8.37 28.67 -3.44
N HIS A 147 -9.17 29.68 -3.15
CA HIS A 147 -8.94 31.05 -3.58
C HIS A 147 -8.71 31.95 -2.37
N LEU A 148 -7.92 33.00 -2.57
CA LEU A 148 -7.81 34.12 -1.62
C LEU A 148 -8.63 35.27 -2.19
N TRP A 149 -9.82 35.51 -1.64
CA TRP A 149 -10.73 36.55 -2.12
C TRP A 149 -10.90 37.65 -1.08
N ASN A 150 -11.03 38.89 -1.54
CA ASN A 150 -11.50 39.97 -0.69
C ASN A 150 -13.04 39.93 -0.59
N GLU A 151 -13.62 40.72 0.31
CA GLU A 151 -15.06 40.72 0.56
C GLU A 151 -15.89 41.03 -0.69
N ALA A 152 -15.47 42.00 -1.49
CA ALA A 152 -16.17 42.36 -2.73
C ALA A 152 -16.14 41.23 -3.78
N THR A 153 -15.00 40.56 -3.92
CA THR A 153 -14.85 39.40 -4.84
C THR A 153 -15.65 38.19 -4.36
N LEU A 154 -15.70 37.95 -3.05
CA LEU A 154 -16.51 36.89 -2.47
C LEU A 154 -18.00 37.15 -2.70
N GLN A 155 -18.49 38.37 -2.43
CA GLN A 155 -19.90 38.72 -2.66
C GLN A 155 -20.30 38.62 -4.13
N ALA A 156 -19.43 39.07 -5.04
CA ALA A 156 -19.70 39.03 -6.49
C ALA A 156 -19.73 37.61 -7.07
N ASN A 157 -18.99 36.66 -6.47
CA ASN A 157 -18.87 35.28 -6.93
C ASN A 157 -19.52 34.28 -5.95
N PHE A 158 -20.40 34.75 -5.06
CA PHE A 158 -21.05 33.88 -4.08
C PHE A 158 -22.12 33.02 -4.75
N ASP A 159 -21.85 31.72 -4.87
CA ASP A 159 -22.76 30.77 -5.49
C ASP A 159 -22.77 29.41 -4.77
N SER A 160 -23.57 28.47 -5.29
CA SER A 160 -23.73 27.12 -4.75
C SER A 160 -22.46 26.25 -4.82
N ARG A 161 -21.40 26.69 -5.49
CA ARG A 161 -20.13 25.96 -5.63
C ARG A 161 -19.17 26.25 -4.47
N ILE A 162 -19.40 27.31 -3.69
CA ILE A 162 -18.61 27.60 -2.49
C ILE A 162 -18.96 26.57 -1.39
N LYS A 163 -17.97 25.75 -1.00
CA LYS A 163 -18.12 24.79 0.10
C LYS A 163 -17.84 25.42 1.45
N THR A 164 -16.76 26.17 1.54
CA THR A 164 -16.34 26.83 2.78
C THR A 164 -15.72 28.18 2.46
N TYR A 165 -15.86 29.14 3.37
CA TYR A 165 -15.10 30.38 3.35
C TYR A 165 -14.71 30.74 4.79
N GLU A 166 -13.44 31.05 5.00
CA GLU A 166 -12.88 31.38 6.31
C GLU A 166 -12.12 32.70 6.21
N LYS A 167 -12.47 33.64 7.11
CA LYS A 167 -11.80 34.95 7.16
C LYS A 167 -10.42 34.78 7.78
N ILE A 168 -9.37 35.13 7.04
CA ILE A 168 -7.98 35.05 7.53
C ILE A 168 -7.60 36.34 8.24
N ASN A 169 -8.00 37.46 7.66
CA ASN A 169 -7.69 38.81 8.15
C ASN A 169 -8.79 39.78 7.73
N ASP A 170 -8.68 41.05 8.11
CA ASP A 170 -9.72 42.06 7.87
C ASP A 170 -10.10 42.25 6.40
N THR A 171 -9.23 41.86 5.48
CA THR A 171 -9.37 42.13 4.05
C THR A 171 -9.57 40.89 3.18
N GLN A 172 -9.33 39.68 3.70
CA GLN A 172 -9.21 38.47 2.89
C GLN A 172 -9.84 37.23 3.54
N TYR A 173 -10.36 36.38 2.65
CA TYR A 173 -11.00 35.10 2.93
C TYR A 173 -10.30 33.99 2.15
N ILE A 174 -10.02 32.85 2.78
CA ILE A 174 -9.80 31.58 2.06
C ILE A 174 -11.18 31.06 1.69
N VAL A 175 -11.40 30.85 0.39
CA VAL A 175 -12.67 30.35 -0.15
C VAL A 175 -12.39 29.05 -0.89
N GLU A 176 -13.07 27.98 -0.50
CA GLU A 176 -12.99 26.67 -1.15
C GLU A 176 -14.20 26.48 -2.07
N THR A 177 -13.95 26.34 -3.37
CA THR A 177 -14.98 26.19 -4.40
C THR A 177 -14.87 24.85 -5.11
N GLU A 178 -15.99 24.24 -5.47
CA GLU A 178 -16.04 23.01 -6.26
C GLU A 178 -15.70 23.27 -7.73
N ILE A 179 -14.81 22.46 -8.31
CA ILE A 179 -14.36 22.59 -9.70
C ILE A 179 -15.43 21.99 -10.61
N GLU A 180 -15.98 22.79 -11.53
CA GLU A 180 -16.79 22.28 -12.64
C GLU A 180 -15.98 21.25 -13.44
N GLU A 181 -16.59 20.13 -13.81
CA GLU A 181 -16.02 19.17 -14.77
C GLU A 181 -15.78 19.88 -16.11
N LYS A 182 -14.68 20.60 -16.24
CA LYS A 182 -14.24 21.16 -17.51
C LYS A 182 -13.84 20.00 -18.40
N GLU A 183 -14.38 19.99 -19.63
CA GLU A 183 -13.79 19.24 -20.73
C GLU A 183 -12.28 19.50 -20.73
N ILE A 184 -11.50 18.42 -20.67
CA ILE A 184 -10.05 18.49 -20.67
C ILE A 184 -9.61 19.06 -22.03
N THR A 185 -9.42 20.37 -22.10
CA THR A 185 -8.77 21.01 -23.25
C THR A 185 -7.28 20.71 -23.20
N THR A 186 -6.70 20.46 -24.37
CA THR A 186 -5.31 19.99 -24.59
C THR A 186 -4.20 20.91 -24.06
N GLU A 187 -4.55 22.08 -23.52
CA GLU A 187 -3.58 23.10 -23.09
C GLU A 187 -3.21 23.04 -21.59
N ASP A 188 -3.92 22.30 -20.74
CA ASP A 188 -3.62 22.18 -19.29
C ASP A 188 -2.49 21.18 -18.94
N SER A 189 -1.64 20.86 -19.92
CA SER A 189 -0.63 19.79 -19.84
C SER A 189 0.59 20.08 -18.96
N LYS A 190 0.63 21.17 -18.19
CA LYS A 190 1.83 21.55 -17.41
C LYS A 190 1.89 21.04 -15.96
N SER A 191 0.86 20.36 -15.43
CA SER A 191 0.85 19.93 -14.02
C SER A 191 0.77 18.41 -13.77
N THR A 192 0.73 17.56 -14.79
CA THR A 192 0.75 16.11 -14.57
C THR A 192 2.20 15.64 -14.40
N ARG A 193 2.59 15.30 -13.16
CA ARG A 193 3.88 14.62 -12.94
C ARG A 193 3.85 13.29 -13.72
N LEU A 194 4.66 13.22 -14.77
CA LEU A 194 4.87 12.07 -15.67
C LEU A 194 5.50 10.83 -14.99
N THR A 195 5.56 10.77 -13.66
CA THR A 195 6.21 9.67 -12.95
C THR A 195 5.31 8.43 -12.94
N PRO A 196 5.74 7.29 -13.51
CA PRO A 196 4.92 6.08 -13.59
C PRO A 196 4.72 5.48 -12.19
N SER A 197 3.52 5.66 -11.66
CA SER A 197 3.07 5.18 -10.35
C SER A 197 3.31 3.68 -10.11
N HIS A 198 3.27 2.87 -11.18
CA HIS A 198 3.58 1.45 -11.14
C HIS A 198 4.99 1.16 -10.63
N LEU A 199 5.99 1.99 -10.98
CA LEU A 199 7.34 1.84 -10.44
C LEU A 199 7.34 2.02 -8.92
N GLY A 200 6.56 2.98 -8.40
CA GLY A 200 6.38 3.18 -6.97
C GLY A 200 5.82 1.95 -6.27
N SER A 201 4.82 1.29 -6.86
CA SER A 201 4.28 0.04 -6.33
C SER A 201 5.35 -1.05 -6.23
N PHE A 202 6.17 -1.23 -7.27
CA PHE A 202 7.26 -2.22 -7.22
C PHE A 202 8.34 -1.86 -6.21
N VAL A 203 8.72 -0.60 -6.07
CA VAL A 203 9.67 -0.16 -5.02
C VAL A 203 9.14 -0.55 -3.65
N LEU A 204 7.87 -0.23 -3.34
CA LEU A 204 7.25 -0.58 -2.07
C LEU A 204 7.17 -2.10 -1.84
N SER A 205 6.85 -2.88 -2.87
CA SER A 205 6.80 -4.34 -2.76
C SER A 205 8.18 -4.96 -2.54
N HIS A 206 9.23 -4.41 -3.16
CA HIS A 206 10.61 -4.82 -2.87
C HIS A 206 11.06 -4.42 -1.46
N SER A 207 10.68 -3.22 -0.98
CA SER A 207 10.94 -2.81 0.41
C SER A 207 10.26 -3.75 1.42
N LYS A 208 8.99 -4.10 1.18
CA LYS A 208 8.26 -5.10 2.00
C LYS A 208 8.94 -6.46 1.98
N LYS A 209 9.37 -6.94 0.80
CA LYS A 209 10.12 -8.20 0.66
C LYS A 209 11.40 -8.21 1.48
N ILE A 210 12.12 -7.09 1.57
CA ILE A 210 13.30 -6.98 2.43
C ILE A 210 12.90 -7.23 3.90
N MET A 211 11.90 -6.51 4.41
CA MET A 211 11.42 -6.68 5.79
C MET A 211 10.88 -8.09 6.07
N ASN A 212 10.17 -8.69 5.11
CA ASN A 212 9.66 -10.06 5.22
C ASN A 212 10.77 -11.10 5.40
N ASN A 213 11.97 -10.87 4.87
CA ASN A 213 13.11 -11.78 5.12
C ASN A 213 13.49 -11.82 6.60
N PHE A 214 13.48 -10.67 7.29
CA PHE A 214 13.74 -10.60 8.73
C PHE A 214 12.66 -11.34 9.52
N ILE A 215 11.38 -11.07 9.18
CA ILE A 215 10.22 -11.69 9.81
C ILE A 215 10.25 -13.21 9.64
N HIS A 216 10.62 -13.68 8.45
CA HIS A 216 10.71 -15.11 8.15
C HIS A 216 11.76 -15.82 9.00
N VAL A 217 12.99 -15.27 9.11
CA VAL A 217 14.09 -15.88 9.87
C VAL A 217 13.77 -16.04 11.36
N ILE A 218 13.00 -15.11 11.93
CA ILE A 218 12.59 -15.17 13.34
C ILE A 218 11.29 -15.95 13.55
N ASN A 219 10.68 -16.46 12.48
CA ASN A 219 9.37 -17.10 12.46
C ASN A 219 8.23 -16.17 12.94
N GLY A 220 8.35 -14.87 12.67
CA GLY A 220 7.40 -13.84 13.12
C GLY A 220 6.04 -13.93 12.43
N PHE A 221 5.94 -14.60 11.29
CA PHE A 221 4.64 -14.86 10.65
C PHE A 221 3.74 -15.79 11.47
N TYR A 222 4.31 -16.64 12.33
CA TYR A 222 3.55 -17.65 13.09
C TYR A 222 3.73 -17.52 14.60
N LYS A 223 4.65 -16.67 15.06
CA LYS A 223 4.94 -16.47 16.48
C LYS A 223 4.93 -14.99 16.83
N PRO A 224 4.51 -14.62 18.05
CA PRO A 224 4.49 -13.23 18.52
C PRO A 224 5.89 -12.75 18.90
N GLU A 225 6.81 -12.75 17.93
CA GLU A 225 8.23 -12.45 18.11
C GLU A 225 8.57 -10.98 17.79
N ILE A 226 7.60 -10.25 17.26
CA ILE A 226 7.69 -8.85 16.82
C ILE A 226 6.81 -8.01 17.73
N TYR A 227 7.40 -7.04 18.42
CA TYR A 227 6.69 -6.13 19.30
C TYR A 227 6.16 -4.90 18.56
N TYR A 228 6.93 -4.39 17.61
CA TYR A 228 6.58 -3.21 16.83
C TYR A 228 7.33 -3.19 15.50
N THR A 229 6.74 -2.58 14.48
CA THR A 229 7.41 -2.31 13.20
C THR A 229 6.86 -1.05 12.58
N ASP A 230 7.74 -0.29 11.93
CA ASP A 230 7.37 0.85 11.11
C ASP A 230 8.35 0.99 9.95
N THR A 231 7.82 0.87 8.73
CA THR A 231 8.51 1.04 7.44
C THR A 231 9.73 0.13 7.26
N ASP A 232 10.87 0.48 7.85
CA ASP A 232 12.16 -0.19 7.77
C ASP A 232 12.72 -0.62 9.15
N SER A 233 11.95 -0.37 10.22
CA SER A 233 12.34 -0.71 11.60
C SER A 233 11.58 -1.91 12.15
N LEU A 234 12.25 -2.71 12.97
CA LEU A 234 11.71 -3.93 13.59
C LEU A 234 12.16 -4.07 15.04
N TYR A 235 11.20 -4.15 15.96
CA TYR A 235 11.42 -4.22 17.40
C TYR A 235 11.20 -5.66 17.84
N ILE A 236 12.27 -6.32 18.26
CA ILE A 236 12.32 -7.77 18.53
C ILE A 236 13.17 -8.03 19.77
N SER A 237 13.05 -9.24 20.32
CA SER A 237 13.92 -9.66 21.42
C SER A 237 15.37 -9.84 20.97
N SER A 238 16.32 -9.63 21.90
CA SER A 238 17.76 -9.81 21.63
C SER A 238 18.12 -11.24 21.19
N LYS A 239 17.33 -12.24 21.60
CA LYS A 239 17.46 -13.63 21.12
C LYS A 239 17.24 -13.73 19.60
N ASN A 240 16.29 -12.97 19.06
CA ASN A 240 15.99 -12.97 17.64
C ASN A 240 17.05 -12.20 16.83
N TRP A 241 17.67 -11.16 17.41
CA TRP A 241 18.84 -10.50 16.82
C TRP A 241 19.96 -11.49 16.49
N LYS A 242 20.28 -12.39 17.43
CA LYS A 242 21.28 -13.45 17.20
C LYS A 242 20.91 -14.41 16.06
N LYS A 243 19.62 -14.65 15.80
CA LYS A 243 19.17 -15.46 14.65
C LYS A 243 19.39 -14.71 13.34
N LEU A 244 19.03 -13.42 13.31
CA LEU A 244 19.23 -12.56 12.13
C LEU A 244 20.72 -12.44 11.77
N ASN A 245 21.59 -12.29 12.77
CA ASN A 245 23.03 -12.24 12.55
C ASN A 245 23.57 -13.53 11.92
N ARG A 246 23.18 -14.69 12.46
CA ARG A 246 23.56 -16.00 11.88
C ARG A 246 23.02 -16.23 10.48
N ALA A 247 21.89 -15.62 10.13
CA ALA A 247 21.33 -15.65 8.78
C ALA A 247 21.98 -14.62 7.82
N GLY A 248 22.98 -13.86 8.29
CA GLY A 248 23.66 -12.82 7.52
C GLY A 248 22.75 -11.66 7.14
N LEU A 249 21.69 -11.38 7.93
CA LEU A 249 20.74 -10.29 7.67
C LEU A 249 21.08 -8.99 8.37
N VAL A 250 22.15 -8.95 9.18
CA VAL A 250 22.58 -7.73 9.89
C VAL A 250 23.95 -7.29 9.41
N SER A 251 24.15 -5.97 9.31
CA SER A 251 25.41 -5.34 8.94
C SER A 251 25.29 -3.84 9.21
N GLU A 252 26.38 -3.22 9.66
CA GLU A 252 26.46 -1.76 9.85
C GLU A 252 26.74 -1.01 8.54
N LYS A 253 27.21 -1.71 7.49
CA LYS A 253 27.72 -1.08 6.25
C LYS A 253 27.00 -1.54 4.99
N ASP A 254 26.40 -2.72 5.01
CA ASP A 254 25.78 -3.28 3.82
C ASP A 254 24.34 -2.80 3.64
N TYR A 255 23.99 -2.49 2.41
CA TYR A 255 22.62 -2.13 2.04
C TYR A 255 21.64 -3.29 2.30
N CYS A 256 20.40 -2.94 2.66
CA CYS A 256 19.30 -3.87 2.91
C CYS A 256 19.55 -4.87 4.06
N LYS A 257 20.49 -4.55 4.96
CA LYS A 257 20.74 -5.28 6.20
C LYS A 257 20.26 -4.47 7.40
N GLY A 258 19.91 -5.18 8.46
CA GLY A 258 19.53 -4.57 9.73
C GLY A 258 20.76 -4.09 10.48
N LYS A 259 20.68 -2.89 11.05
CA LYS A 259 21.66 -2.36 12.01
C LYS A 259 21.02 -2.28 13.40
N ASN A 260 21.84 -2.28 14.45
CA ASN A 260 21.33 -2.08 15.79
C ASN A 260 21.45 -0.61 16.18
N ASP A 261 20.32 0.11 16.13
CA ASP A 261 20.28 1.55 16.46
C ASP A 261 20.58 1.84 17.95
N TYR A 262 20.63 0.82 18.81
CA TYR A 262 20.88 0.97 20.25
C TYR A 262 22.32 0.59 20.66
N GLY A 263 23.19 0.19 19.73
CA GLY A 263 24.57 -0.22 20.04
C GLY A 263 24.63 -1.43 20.99
N ASP A 264 25.44 -1.36 22.03
CA ASP A 264 25.49 -2.40 23.09
C ASP A 264 24.33 -2.30 24.09
N GLY A 265 23.53 -1.24 23.99
CA GLY A 265 22.33 -1.03 24.79
C GLY A 265 21.09 -1.72 24.23
N GLY A 266 19.93 -1.28 24.69
CA GLY A 266 18.66 -1.77 24.17
C GLY A 266 17.44 -1.26 24.91
N ILE A 267 16.26 -1.57 24.36
CA ILE A 267 14.98 -1.27 24.99
C ILE A 267 14.77 -2.26 26.14
N ILE A 268 14.61 -1.72 27.35
CA ILE A 268 14.30 -2.52 28.55
C ILE A 268 12.80 -2.52 28.85
N PHE A 269 12.08 -1.49 28.39
CA PHE A 269 10.63 -1.38 28.49
C PHE A 269 10.10 -0.70 27.23
N GLY A 270 9.06 -1.28 26.63
CA GLY A 270 8.40 -0.72 25.45
C GLY A 270 6.89 -0.83 25.59
N LEU A 271 6.20 0.28 25.38
CA LEU A 271 4.75 0.38 25.33
C LEU A 271 4.34 0.84 23.93
N TYR A 272 3.63 -0.01 23.19
CA TYR A 272 3.22 0.25 21.80
C TYR A 272 1.70 0.31 21.74
N LEU A 273 1.14 1.51 21.70
CA LEU A 273 -0.31 1.72 21.81
C LEU A 273 -1.00 1.72 20.44
N ALA A 274 -0.36 2.28 19.43
CA ALA A 274 -0.89 2.38 18.08
C ALA A 274 0.25 2.55 17.05
N PRO A 275 -0.03 2.42 15.74
CA PRO A 275 0.94 2.78 14.72
C PRO A 275 1.46 4.21 14.96
N LYS A 276 2.79 4.37 15.02
CA LYS A 276 3.49 5.63 15.32
C LYS A 276 3.25 6.20 16.72
N VAL A 277 2.64 5.43 17.63
CA VAL A 277 2.45 5.82 19.03
C VAL A 277 3.11 4.75 19.90
N LYS A 278 4.35 5.04 20.31
CA LYS A 278 5.18 4.16 21.11
C LYS A 278 5.84 4.95 22.25
N TYR A 279 6.30 4.24 23.26
CA TYR A 279 7.08 4.78 24.36
C TYR A 279 8.10 3.73 24.77
N ASN A 280 9.39 4.09 24.77
CA ASN A 280 10.47 3.17 25.10
C ASN A 280 11.35 3.75 26.20
N ILE A 281 11.75 2.90 27.13
CA ILE A 281 12.87 3.15 28.04
C ILE A 281 14.05 2.35 27.53
N VAL A 282 15.13 3.06 27.23
CA VAL A 282 16.35 2.52 26.62
C VAL A 282 17.47 2.59 27.64
N LEU A 283 18.18 1.47 27.82
CA LEU A 283 19.45 1.44 28.51
C LEU A 283 20.56 1.69 27.48
N THR A 284 21.32 2.78 27.63
CA THR A 284 22.46 3.08 26.77
C THR A 284 23.68 2.23 27.12
N SER A 285 24.68 2.21 26.23
CA SER A 285 25.98 1.57 26.46
C SER A 285 26.66 2.05 27.75
N ASP A 286 26.45 3.31 28.13
CA ASP A 286 27.05 3.93 29.32
C ASP A 286 26.27 3.60 30.61
N GLY A 287 25.25 2.75 30.54
CA GLY A 287 24.42 2.35 31.68
C GLY A 287 23.36 3.39 32.08
N VAL A 288 23.10 4.39 31.24
CA VAL A 288 22.13 5.46 31.50
C VAL A 288 20.76 5.08 30.92
N LEU A 289 19.70 5.29 31.71
CA LEU A 289 18.33 5.15 31.22
C LEU A 289 17.89 6.42 30.50
N LYS A 290 17.38 6.27 29.28
CA LYS A 290 16.80 7.34 28.49
C LYS A 290 15.39 6.99 28.05
N GLU A 291 14.52 7.99 28.10
CA GLU A 291 13.18 7.92 27.53
C GLU A 291 13.25 8.25 26.04
N ASN A 292 12.52 7.47 25.23
CA ASN A 292 12.37 7.70 23.80
C ASN A 292 10.88 7.55 23.45
N VAL A 293 10.26 8.68 23.12
CA VAL A 293 8.83 8.81 22.77
C VAL A 293 8.66 8.73 21.26
#